data_AF-A0A532U579-F1
#
_entry.id   AF-A0A532U579-F1
#
_cell.length_a   1.000
_cell.length_b   1.000
_cell.length_c   1.000
_cell.angle_alpha   90.00
_cell.angle_beta   90.00
_cell.angle_gamma   90.00
#
_symmetry.space_group_name_H-M   'P 1'
#
loop_
_entity.id
_entity.type
_entity.pdbx_description
1 polymer ?
#
loop_
_entity_poly.entity_id
_entity_poly.type
_entity_poly.pdbx_seq_one_letter_code
_entity_poly.pdbx_strand_id
1 'polypeptide(L)'
;MLWRQRRTFVAVEHGSKARVDDPLRVLMRLKTPPDVVVLHLGRDEEATRGKMIECRDVNRVRSKFGVLISAAGGVDLKEARSAIFNGANIVVANLVRPGDPWTGISTETDVAQMAQQFLATIE
;
A
#
# COMPACT_ATOMS: atom_id res chain seq x y z
N MET A 1 1.66 11.85 -16.84
CA MET A 1 1.43 11.61 -15.39
C MET A 1 2.18 12.69 -14.61
N LEU A 2 1.46 13.62 -14.00
CA LEU A 2 2.02 14.84 -13.40
C LEU A 2 2.27 14.60 -11.91
N TRP A 3 3.55 14.55 -11.51
CA TRP A 3 3.95 14.40 -10.11
C TRP A 3 3.68 15.70 -9.36
N ARG A 4 2.62 15.76 -8.54
CA ARG A 4 2.35 16.91 -7.68
C ARG A 4 3.01 16.68 -6.32
N GLN A 5 4.24 17.18 -6.17
CA GLN A 5 4.97 17.16 -4.90
C GLN A 5 4.25 18.07 -3.89
N ARG A 6 3.56 17.47 -2.93
CA ARG A 6 3.23 18.14 -1.65
C ARG A 6 4.16 17.53 -0.60
N ARG A 7 4.61 18.32 0.39
CA ARG A 7 5.54 17.89 1.46
C ARG A 7 5.15 16.53 2.09
N THR A 8 3.87 16.21 2.10
CA THR A 8 3.28 15.17 2.94
C THR A 8 3.25 13.77 2.32
N PHE A 9 3.16 13.61 0.99
CA PHE A 9 2.95 12.28 0.38
C PHE A 9 3.61 12.12 -1.00
N VAL A 10 4.22 10.95 -1.23
CA VAL A 10 4.62 10.48 -2.57
C VAL A 10 3.97 9.14 -2.84
N ALA A 11 3.12 9.07 -3.87
CA ALA A 11 2.53 7.81 -4.33
C ALA A 11 3.44 7.16 -5.39
N VAL A 12 3.71 5.88 -5.21
CA VAL A 12 4.50 5.03 -6.09
C VAL A 12 3.59 3.89 -6.51
N GLU A 13 3.24 3.83 -7.79
CA GLU A 13 2.44 2.73 -8.33
C GLU A 13 3.34 1.53 -8.63
N HIS A 14 2.92 0.36 -8.14
CA HIS A 14 3.56 -0.92 -8.41
C HIS A 14 2.74 -1.70 -9.44
N GLY A 15 3.30 -1.85 -10.65
CA GLY A 15 3.03 -2.94 -11.58
C GLY A 15 2.95 -2.56 -13.08
N SER A 16 2.56 -3.50 -13.92
CA SER A 16 2.90 -3.68 -15.34
C SER A 16 2.62 -2.52 -16.29
N LYS A 17 1.72 -1.58 -15.98
CA LYS A 17 1.44 -0.41 -16.85
C LYS A 17 1.98 0.93 -16.33
N ALA A 18 2.20 1.09 -15.03
CA ALA A 18 2.65 2.35 -14.42
C ALA A 18 3.70 2.13 -13.30
N ARG A 19 4.52 1.08 -13.44
CA ARG A 19 5.55 0.72 -12.46
C ARG A 19 6.57 1.84 -12.32
N VAL A 20 6.86 2.20 -11.08
CA VAL A 20 8.15 2.83 -10.77
C VAL A 20 9.17 1.72 -10.56
N ASP A 21 10.07 1.51 -11.52
CA ASP A 21 11.04 0.41 -11.47
C ASP A 21 12.04 0.49 -10.30
N ASP A 22 12.37 1.69 -9.86
CA ASP A 22 13.21 1.91 -8.68
C ASP A 22 12.68 3.12 -7.89
N PRO A 23 11.82 2.88 -6.88
CA PRO A 23 11.25 3.94 -6.05
C PRO A 23 12.33 4.80 -5.41
N LEU A 24 13.47 4.20 -5.07
CA LEU A 24 14.59 4.91 -4.46
C LEU A 24 15.16 5.98 -5.39
N ARG A 25 15.27 5.70 -6.69
CA ARG A 25 15.73 6.67 -7.70
C ARG A 25 14.82 7.88 -7.80
N VAL A 26 13.51 7.70 -7.66
CA VAL A 26 12.55 8.80 -7.65
C VAL A 26 12.70 9.62 -6.37
N LEU A 27 12.71 8.96 -5.21
CA LEU A 27 12.83 9.63 -3.91
C LEU A 27 14.14 10.42 -3.75
N MET A 28 15.25 9.90 -4.27
CA MET A 28 16.56 10.58 -4.25
C MET A 28 16.60 11.89 -5.05
N ARG A 29 15.65 12.12 -5.97
CA ARG A 29 15.57 13.36 -6.76
C ARG A 29 14.75 14.45 -6.08
N LEU A 30 14.07 14.14 -4.97
CA LEU A 30 13.27 15.11 -4.24
C LEU A 30 14.19 16.05 -3.44
N LYS A 31 13.93 17.36 -3.53
CA LYS A 31 14.67 18.38 -2.75
C LYS A 31 14.51 18.21 -1.24
N THR A 32 13.37 17.68 -0.81
CA THR A 32 13.05 17.39 0.58
C THR A 32 12.49 15.97 0.66
N PRO A 33 12.93 15.14 1.62
CA PRO A 33 12.36 13.82 1.81
C PRO A 33 10.87 13.93 2.18
N PRO A 34 10.02 13.01 1.69
CA PRO A 34 8.61 12.99 2.07
C PRO A 34 8.42 12.42 3.48
N ASP A 35 7.36 12.82 4.18
CA ASP A 35 7.00 12.23 5.48
C ASP A 35 6.39 10.81 5.31
N VAL A 36 5.65 10.61 4.22
CA VAL A 36 4.94 9.37 3.91
C VAL A 36 5.15 8.96 2.45
N VAL A 37 5.41 7.68 2.22
CA VAL A 37 5.43 7.06 0.90
C VAL A 37 4.26 6.08 0.80
N VAL A 38 3.42 6.25 -0.21
CA VAL A 38 2.31 5.35 -0.52
C VAL A 38 2.75 4.42 -1.64
N LEU A 39 2.80 3.12 -1.36
CA LEU A 39 3.03 2.09 -2.35
C LEU A 39 1.65 1.53 -2.72
N HIS A 40 1.26 1.70 -3.98
CA HIS A 40 -0.11 1.45 -4.45
C HIS A 40 -0.11 0.44 -5.59
N LEU A 41 -0.94 -0.61 -5.49
CA LEU A 41 -1.18 -1.54 -6.59
C LEU A 41 -2.31 -1.02 -7.46
N GLY A 42 -2.07 -0.91 -8.77
CA GLY A 42 -3.10 -0.49 -9.72
C GLY A 42 -4.30 -1.43 -9.71
N ARG A 43 -5.50 -0.88 -9.95
CA ARG A 43 -6.78 -1.61 -9.92
C ARG A 43 -6.82 -2.79 -10.90
N ASP A 44 -6.18 -2.67 -12.05
CA ASP A 44 -6.04 -3.73 -13.04
C ASP A 44 -5.07 -4.85 -12.63
N GLU A 45 -4.37 -4.70 -11.51
CA GLU A 45 -3.35 -5.63 -11.03
C GLU A 45 -3.69 -6.29 -9.70
N GLU A 46 -4.74 -5.82 -9.02
CA GLU A 46 -5.26 -6.38 -7.76
C GLU A 46 -5.65 -7.87 -7.88
N ALA A 47 -6.07 -8.32 -9.07
CA ALA A 47 -6.41 -9.71 -9.34
C ALA A 47 -5.18 -10.64 -9.43
N THR A 48 -3.96 -10.09 -9.52
CA THR A 48 -2.74 -10.87 -9.68
C THR A 48 -2.20 -11.29 -8.31
N ARG A 49 -2.64 -12.46 -7.84
CA ARG A 49 -2.19 -13.07 -6.58
C ARG A 49 -0.65 -13.14 -6.53
N GLY A 50 -0.04 -12.57 -5.50
CA GLY A 50 1.40 -12.69 -5.24
C GLY A 50 2.26 -11.46 -5.53
N LYS A 51 1.69 -10.39 -6.11
CA LYS A 51 2.39 -9.10 -6.25
C LYS A 51 2.11 -8.18 -5.06
N MET A 52 2.22 -8.71 -3.84
CA MET A 52 2.34 -7.80 -2.69
C MET A 52 3.52 -6.88 -2.98
N ILE A 53 3.31 -5.57 -2.78
CA ILE A 53 4.33 -4.53 -2.85
C ILE A 53 5.66 -5.11 -2.39
N GLU A 54 6.65 -5.19 -3.28
CA GLU A 54 7.86 -5.96 -3.02
C GLU A 54 8.50 -5.46 -1.72
N CYS A 55 8.51 -6.31 -0.67
CA CYS A 55 9.07 -5.99 0.66
C CYS A 55 10.53 -5.49 0.58
N ARG A 56 11.22 -5.82 -0.52
CA ARG A 56 12.54 -5.27 -0.86
C ARG A 56 12.52 -3.74 -1.02
N ASP A 57 11.53 -3.17 -1.70
CA ASP A 57 11.44 -1.73 -1.90
C ASP A 57 11.05 -1.01 -0.60
N VAL A 58 10.15 -1.61 0.18
CA VAL A 58 9.75 -1.14 1.52
C VAL A 58 10.98 -0.97 2.41
N ASN A 59 11.80 -2.01 2.53
CA ASN A 59 13.00 -1.96 3.37
C ASN A 59 14.04 -0.95 2.87
N ARG A 60 14.30 -0.89 1.55
CA ARG A 60 15.27 0.07 0.97
C ARG A 60 14.86 1.52 1.20
N VAL A 61 13.57 1.84 1.06
CA VAL A 61 13.04 3.19 1.29
C VAL A 61 13.10 3.55 2.78
N ARG A 62 12.64 2.65 3.65
CA ARG A 62 12.65 2.86 5.12
C ARG A 62 14.05 3.11 5.64
N SER A 63 15.02 2.27 5.28
CA SER A 63 16.41 2.39 5.75
C SER A 63 17.10 3.69 5.33
N LYS A 64 16.67 4.32 4.23
CA LYS A 64 17.32 5.53 3.69
C LYS A 64 16.66 6.83 4.14
N PHE A 65 15.33 6.84 4.28
CA PHE A 65 14.59 8.09 4.47
C PHE A 65 13.83 8.17 5.81
N GLY A 66 13.72 7.08 6.59
CA GLY A 66 13.00 7.10 7.87
C GLY A 66 11.52 7.47 7.74
N VAL A 67 10.89 7.10 6.63
CA VAL A 67 9.52 7.52 6.26
C VAL A 67 8.47 6.51 6.71
N LEU A 68 7.24 6.99 6.88
CA LEU A 68 6.09 6.12 7.02
C LEU A 68 5.74 5.50 5.66
N ILE A 69 5.42 4.21 5.65
CA ILE A 69 5.07 3.47 4.43
C ILE A 69 3.59 3.08 4.49
N SER A 70 2.85 3.45 3.46
CA SER A 70 1.46 3.03 3.26
C SER A 70 1.36 1.97 2.18
N ALA A 71 0.62 0.89 2.44
CA ALA A 71 0.25 -0.12 1.45
C ALA A 71 -1.23 0.04 1.07
N ALA A 72 -1.52 0.13 -0.22
CA ALA A 72 -2.87 0.31 -0.76
C ALA A 72 -3.08 -0.52 -2.05
N GLY A 73 -4.34 -0.87 -2.32
CA GLY A 73 -4.78 -1.61 -3.52
C GLY A 73 -5.21 -3.05 -3.19
N GLY A 74 -6.50 -3.35 -3.36
CA GLY A 74 -7.06 -4.71 -3.28
C GLY A 74 -6.80 -5.48 -1.99
N VAL A 75 -6.67 -4.80 -0.84
CA VAL A 75 -6.23 -5.40 0.42
C VAL A 75 -7.41 -5.97 1.21
N ASP A 76 -7.43 -7.28 1.46
CA ASP A 76 -8.28 -7.93 2.47
C ASP A 76 -7.56 -8.05 3.83
N LEU A 77 -8.22 -8.67 4.83
CA LEU A 77 -7.66 -8.82 6.17
C LEU A 77 -6.30 -9.56 6.19
N LYS A 78 -6.15 -10.59 5.37
CA LYS A 78 -4.92 -11.37 5.26
C LYS A 78 -3.81 -10.55 4.60
N GLU A 79 -4.12 -9.84 3.51
CA GLU A 79 -3.14 -8.96 2.87
C GLU A 79 -2.75 -7.80 3.80
N ALA A 80 -3.68 -7.25 4.58
CA ALA A 80 -3.40 -6.19 5.54
C ALA A 80 -2.38 -6.65 6.59
N ARG A 81 -2.56 -7.85 7.15
CA ARG A 81 -1.62 -8.44 8.11
C ARG A 81 -0.25 -8.64 7.50
N SER A 82 -0.21 -9.14 6.27
CA SER A 82 1.05 -9.36 5.57
C SER A 82 1.77 -8.04 5.24
N ALA A 83 1.04 -6.98 4.87
CA ALA A 83 1.61 -5.66 4.63
C ALA A 83 2.27 -5.07 5.89
N ILE A 84 1.58 -5.13 7.04
CA ILE A 84 2.14 -4.69 8.34
C ILE A 84 3.40 -5.51 8.69
N PHE A 85 3.34 -6.83 8.59
CA PHE A 85 4.51 -7.70 8.85
C PHE A 85 5.72 -7.37 7.96
N ASN A 86 5.45 -6.96 6.72
CA ASN A 86 6.50 -6.54 5.77
C ASN A 86 6.97 -5.09 5.98
N GLY A 87 6.48 -4.38 6.99
CA GLY A 87 6.99 -3.07 7.39
C GLY A 87 6.17 -1.87 6.92
N ALA A 88 4.93 -2.07 6.43
CA ALA A 88 4.00 -0.98 6.27
C ALA A 88 3.57 -0.41 7.64
N ASN A 89 3.44 0.91 7.73
CA ASN A 89 2.90 1.61 8.89
C ASN A 89 1.40 1.87 8.76
N ILE A 90 0.91 1.99 7.52
CA ILE A 90 -0.47 2.34 7.20
C ILE A 90 -0.97 1.34 6.15
N VAL A 91 -2.16 0.78 6.35
CA VAL A 91 -2.83 -0.05 5.35
C VAL A 91 -4.15 0.61 4.97
N VAL A 92 -4.36 0.77 3.67
CA VAL A 92 -5.63 1.27 3.11
C VAL A 92 -6.40 0.08 2.58
N ALA A 93 -7.44 -0.32 3.30
CA ALA A 93 -8.32 -1.42 2.89
C ALA A 93 -9.44 -0.91 1.97
N ASN A 94 -9.80 -1.72 0.98
CA ASN A 94 -10.89 -1.42 0.06
C ASN A 94 -12.20 -2.06 0.54
N LEU A 95 -13.32 -1.36 0.43
CA LEU A 95 -14.66 -1.93 0.66
C LEU A 95 -15.31 -2.26 -0.68
N VAL A 96 -15.79 -3.49 -0.84
CA VAL A 96 -16.38 -3.99 -2.09
C VAL A 96 -17.79 -4.50 -1.85
N ARG A 97 -18.68 -4.33 -2.83
CA ARG A 97 -20.02 -4.91 -2.75
C ARG A 97 -19.97 -6.36 -3.22
N PRO A 98 -20.86 -7.25 -2.72
CA PRO A 98 -21.00 -8.58 -3.28
C PRO A 98 -21.29 -8.50 -4.78
N GLY A 99 -20.53 -9.27 -5.57
CA GLY A 99 -20.64 -9.26 -7.03
C GLY A 99 -19.70 -8.28 -7.73
N ASP A 100 -19.01 -7.41 -7.00
CA ASP A 100 -17.91 -6.63 -7.58
C ASP A 100 -16.74 -7.57 -7.94
N PRO A 101 -16.03 -7.33 -9.07
CA PRO A 101 -14.89 -8.15 -9.48
C PRO A 101 -13.60 -7.85 -8.69
N TRP A 102 -13.69 -7.01 -7.66
CA TRP A 102 -12.54 -6.46 -6.93
C TRP A 102 -12.32 -7.19 -5.61
N THR A 103 -11.06 -7.30 -5.21
CA THR A 103 -10.69 -7.81 -3.89
C THR A 103 -10.86 -6.70 -2.85
N GLY A 104 -11.47 -7.05 -1.72
CA GLY A 104 -11.61 -6.15 -0.60
C GLY A 104 -12.53 -6.72 0.47
N ILE A 105 -12.78 -5.90 1.47
CA ILE A 105 -13.70 -6.19 2.57
C ILE A 105 -15.13 -6.01 2.06
N SER A 106 -15.98 -7.03 2.21
CA SER A 106 -17.39 -6.91 1.85
C SER A 106 -18.07 -5.79 2.65
N THR A 107 -18.86 -4.96 1.96
CA THR A 107 -19.71 -3.94 2.60
C THR A 107 -20.85 -4.53 3.43
N GLU A 108 -21.12 -5.83 3.31
CA GLU A 108 -22.12 -6.52 4.12
C GLU A 108 -21.57 -7.00 5.47
N THR A 109 -20.26 -6.97 5.65
CA THR A 109 -19.61 -7.32 6.91
C THR A 109 -19.68 -6.15 7.89
N ASP A 110 -19.75 -6.44 9.19
CA ASP A 110 -19.51 -5.43 10.23
C ASP A 110 -18.04 -4.97 10.18
N VAL A 111 -17.82 -3.84 9.52
CA VAL A 111 -16.49 -3.23 9.33
C VAL A 111 -15.84 -2.89 10.68
N ALA A 112 -16.62 -2.48 11.68
CA ALA A 112 -16.08 -2.14 12.99
C ALA A 112 -15.58 -3.40 13.72
N GLN A 113 -16.37 -4.48 13.71
CA GLN A 113 -15.96 -5.76 14.27
C GLN A 113 -14.70 -6.30 13.57
N MET A 114 -14.65 -6.22 12.24
CA MET A 114 -13.47 -6.65 11.49
C MET A 114 -12.22 -5.83 11.84
N ALA A 115 -12.35 -4.50 11.94
CA ALA A 115 -11.24 -3.65 12.33
C ALA A 115 -10.70 -4.05 13.72
N GLN A 116 -11.57 -4.38 14.67
CA GLN A 116 -11.17 -4.90 15.99
C GLN A 116 -10.45 -6.25 15.88
N GLN A 117 -10.97 -7.18 15.07
CA GLN A 117 -10.31 -8.47 14.82
C GLN A 117 -8.94 -8.29 14.18
N PHE A 118 -8.78 -7.33 13.26
CA PHE A 118 -7.49 -7.00 12.66
C PHE A 118 -6.50 -6.50 13.71
N LEU A 119 -6.89 -5.52 14.52
CA LEU A 119 -6.04 -4.95 15.58
C LEU A 119 -5.57 -6.03 16.55
N ALA A 120 -6.45 -6.95 16.94
CA ALA A 120 -6.10 -8.08 17.80
C ALA A 120 -5.11 -9.08 17.17
N THR A 121 -4.85 -9.02 15.86
CA THR A 121 -3.91 -9.92 15.17
C THR A 121 -2.53 -9.32 14.94
N ILE A 122 -2.34 -8.04 15.27
CA ILE A 122 -1.08 -7.30 15.07
C ILE A 122 -0.45 -6.82 16.39
N GLU A 123 -1.12 -7.03 17.53
CA GLU A 123 -0.59 -6.83 18.89
C GLU A 123 0.25 -8.02 19.39
#